data_AF-A0A933BB31-F1
#
_entry.id   AF-A0A933BB31-F1
#
_cell.length_a   1.000
_cell.length_b   1.000
_cell.length_c   1.000
_cell.angle_alpha   90.00
_cell.angle_beta   90.00
_cell.angle_gamma   90.00
#
_symmetry.space_group_name_H-M   'P 1'
#
loop_
_entity.id
_entity.type
_entity.pdbx_description
1 polymer ?
#
loop_
_entity_poly.entity_id
_entity_poly.type
_entity_poly.pdbx_seq_one_letter_code
_entity_poly.pdbx_strand_id
1 'polypeptide(L)'
;SIKQSLSSYFEGESAVRNVKRPAGGLIEEELHVLLRGLRGEYLRPGETKRVPFLPSAFHRRLKHLPLAWSTATIERLPGVYMVWVPAGNYSVNLYRVKTADGREGRFWVEREYPHRIVQWEWDEAPRKTGRGSGESSESAGLAGSKRLEYWKLHANSDERYLENMGLRAPAQ
;
A
#
# COMPACT_ATOMS: atom_id res chain seq x y z
N SER A 1 2.59 9.25 -19.10
CA SER A 1 1.55 10.22 -18.69
C SER A 1 0.50 9.48 -17.90
N ILE A 2 -0.14 10.11 -16.93
CA ILE A 2 -1.20 9.51 -16.12
C ILE A 2 -2.50 10.24 -16.45
N LYS A 3 -3.50 9.51 -16.94
CA LYS A 3 -4.82 10.04 -17.26
C LYS A 3 -5.81 9.65 -16.17
N GLN A 4 -6.62 10.62 -15.73
CA GLN A 4 -7.81 10.39 -14.91
C GLN A 4 -9.03 10.83 -15.71
N SER A 5 -10.06 9.99 -15.72
CA SER A 5 -11.39 10.34 -16.19
C SER A 5 -12.33 10.27 -14.99
N LEU A 6 -13.04 11.37 -14.71
CA LEU A 6 -14.18 11.37 -13.79
C LEU A 6 -15.44 11.39 -14.65
N SER A 7 -16.33 10.42 -14.48
CA SER A 7 -17.65 10.42 -15.09
C SER A 7 -18.67 10.66 -13.99
N SER A 8 -19.30 11.84 -14.01
CA SER A 8 -20.42 12.19 -13.12
C SER A 8 -21.70 12.21 -13.94
N TYR A 9 -22.79 11.75 -13.34
CA TYR A 9 -24.13 11.82 -13.93
C TYR A 9 -24.69 13.26 -13.92
N PHE A 10 -24.12 14.13 -13.07
CA PHE A 10 -24.42 15.56 -13.09
C PHE A 10 -23.65 16.25 -14.22
N GLU A 11 -24.39 16.93 -15.10
CA GLU A 11 -23.82 17.70 -16.19
C GLU A 11 -22.77 18.70 -15.67
N GLY A 12 -21.56 18.66 -16.25
CA GLY A 12 -20.47 19.61 -15.95
C GLY A 12 -19.39 19.11 -14.99
N GLU A 13 -19.57 17.98 -14.31
CA GLU A 13 -18.56 17.44 -13.37
C GLU A 13 -17.59 16.42 -13.99
N SER A 14 -17.79 16.08 -15.27
CA SER A 14 -16.90 15.16 -15.97
C SER A 14 -15.62 15.87 -16.39
N ALA A 15 -14.48 15.44 -15.84
CA ALA A 15 -13.18 16.03 -16.12
C ALA A 15 -12.16 14.97 -16.54
N VAL A 16 -11.49 15.22 -17.67
CA VAL A 16 -10.29 14.48 -18.07
C VAL A 16 -9.08 15.30 -17.64
N ARG A 17 -8.27 14.76 -16.72
CA ARG A 17 -7.01 15.38 -16.30
C ARG A 17 -5.84 14.49 -16.70
N ASN A 18 -4.80 15.11 -17.24
CA ASN A 18 -3.58 14.42 -17.64
C ASN A 18 -2.38 15.11 -16.99
N VAL A 19 -1.62 14.36 -16.20
CA VAL A 19 -0.36 14.84 -15.62
C VAL A 19 0.80 14.05 -16.21
N LYS A 20 1.84 14.78 -16.64
CA LYS A 20 3.09 14.16 -17.08
C LYS A 20 3.79 13.56 -15.87
N ARG A 21 4.23 12.30 -15.97
CA ARG A 21 5.01 11.63 -14.93
C ARG A 21 6.42 12.21 -14.95
N PRO A 22 6.92 12.82 -13.86
CA PRO A 22 8.31 13.27 -13.78
C PRO A 22 9.25 12.07 -13.72
N ALA A 23 10.53 12.28 -14.03
CA ALA A 23 11.55 11.25 -13.91
C ALA A 23 11.62 10.73 -12.47
N GLY A 24 11.63 9.41 -12.29
CA GLY A 24 11.63 8.78 -10.97
C GLY A 24 10.35 9.00 -10.16
N GLY A 25 9.31 9.60 -10.73
CA GLY A 25 8.03 9.81 -10.05
C GLY A 25 7.37 8.48 -9.72
N LEU A 26 6.85 8.36 -8.50
CA LEU A 26 6.22 7.16 -7.96
C LEU A 26 4.72 7.40 -7.75
N ILE A 27 3.89 6.45 -8.14
CA ILE A 27 2.46 6.45 -7.81
C ILE A 27 2.28 5.61 -6.54
N GLU A 28 1.43 6.02 -5.60
CA GLU A 28 1.23 5.35 -4.30
C GLU A 28 0.96 3.85 -4.44
N GLU A 29 0.16 3.42 -5.42
CA GLU A 29 -0.15 2.01 -5.67
C GLU A 29 1.10 1.19 -6.07
N GLU A 30 2.13 1.82 -6.65
CA GLU A 30 3.38 1.15 -7.03
C GLU A 30 4.23 0.76 -5.80
N LEU A 31 4.01 1.37 -4.63
CA LEU A 31 4.70 1.02 -3.38
C LEU A 31 4.57 -0.48 -3.07
N HIS A 32 3.40 -1.05 -3.34
CA HIS A 32 3.11 -2.45 -3.03
C HIS A 32 3.98 -3.45 -3.80
N VAL A 33 4.49 -3.05 -4.96
CA VAL A 33 5.38 -3.88 -5.79
C VAL A 33 6.84 -3.46 -5.57
N LEU A 34 7.09 -2.15 -5.51
CA LEU A 34 8.42 -1.58 -5.40
C LEU A 34 9.13 -1.99 -4.12
N LEU A 35 8.46 -1.86 -2.97
CA LEU A 35 9.06 -2.12 -1.65
C LEU A 35 9.37 -3.60 -1.42
N ARG A 36 8.75 -4.49 -2.20
CA ARG A 36 9.00 -5.94 -2.17
C ARG A 36 10.35 -6.35 -2.76
N GLY A 37 11.05 -5.42 -3.42
CA GLY A 37 12.39 -5.69 -3.94
C GLY A 37 12.46 -6.76 -5.04
N LEU A 38 11.34 -7.06 -5.72
CA LEU A 38 11.26 -8.13 -6.71
C LEU A 38 12.16 -7.91 -7.95
N ARG A 39 12.68 -6.70 -8.13
CA ARG A 39 13.62 -6.31 -9.19
C ARG A 39 14.95 -5.82 -8.62
N GLY A 40 15.30 -6.26 -7.42
CA GLY A 40 16.40 -5.75 -6.62
C GLY A 40 15.92 -4.84 -5.49
N GLU A 41 16.75 -4.66 -4.47
CA GLU A 41 16.42 -3.81 -3.33
C GLU A 41 16.22 -2.35 -3.77
N TYR A 42 15.09 -1.75 -3.37
CA TYR A 42 14.81 -0.35 -3.69
C TYR A 42 15.69 0.62 -2.87
N LEU A 43 15.96 0.27 -1.61
CA LEU A 43 16.78 1.01 -0.66
C LEU A 43 17.62 0.03 0.16
N ARG A 44 18.87 0.39 0.44
CA ARG A 44 19.70 -0.34 1.41
C ARG A 44 19.18 -0.12 2.84
N PRO A 45 19.53 -0.99 3.81
CA PRO A 45 19.15 -0.77 5.21
C PRO A 45 19.64 0.60 5.71
N GLY A 46 18.74 1.41 6.28
CA GLY A 46 19.03 2.76 6.75
C GLY A 46 19.00 3.84 5.67
N GLU A 47 18.79 3.46 4.40
CA GLU A 47 18.76 4.43 3.30
C GLU A 47 17.42 5.16 3.23
N THR A 48 17.49 6.46 2.93
CA THR A 48 16.35 7.34 2.74
C THR A 48 16.42 8.02 1.39
N LYS A 49 15.29 8.12 0.69
CA LYS A 49 15.17 8.73 -0.63
C LYS A 49 13.93 9.60 -0.74
N ARG A 50 14.10 10.83 -1.24
CA ARG A 50 12.99 11.72 -1.61
C ARG A 50 12.65 11.55 -3.08
N VAL A 51 11.37 11.39 -3.41
CA VAL A 51 10.88 11.17 -4.77
C VAL A 51 9.65 12.03 -5.09
N PRO A 52 9.40 12.37 -6.37
CA PRO A 52 8.10 12.87 -6.77
C PRO A 52 7.05 11.78 -6.52
N PHE A 53 5.93 12.15 -5.92
CA PHE A 53 4.95 11.19 -5.44
C PHE A 53 3.54 11.61 -5.83
N LEU A 54 2.77 10.69 -6.40
CA LEU A 54 1.36 10.88 -6.72
C LEU A 54 0.52 10.06 -5.73
N PRO A 55 -0.26 10.72 -4.84
CA PRO A 55 -1.13 10.01 -3.88
C PRO A 55 -2.13 9.10 -4.59
N SER A 56 -2.62 8.06 -3.93
CA SER A 56 -3.51 7.05 -4.54
C SER A 56 -4.82 7.64 -5.05
N ALA A 57 -5.43 6.99 -6.04
CA ALA A 57 -6.73 7.45 -6.55
C ALA A 57 -7.82 7.40 -5.47
N PHE A 58 -7.78 6.39 -4.61
CA PHE A 58 -8.67 6.25 -3.47
C PHE A 58 -8.53 7.42 -2.50
N HIS A 59 -7.30 7.70 -2.04
CA HIS A 59 -7.03 8.80 -1.12
C HIS A 59 -7.43 10.16 -1.71
N ARG A 60 -7.05 10.44 -2.95
CA ARG A 60 -7.43 11.70 -3.62
C ARG A 60 -8.94 11.88 -3.70
N ARG A 61 -9.69 10.81 -3.98
CA ARG A 61 -11.16 10.86 -4.03
C ARG A 61 -11.75 11.11 -2.65
N LEU A 62 -11.27 10.39 -1.63
CA LEU A 62 -11.73 10.53 -0.25
C LEU A 62 -11.49 11.94 0.32
N LYS A 63 -10.37 12.58 -0.07
CA LYS A 63 -10.00 13.93 0.37
C LYS A 63 -10.35 15.05 -0.61
N HIS A 64 -11.04 14.74 -1.70
CA HIS A 64 -11.36 15.68 -2.78
C HIS A 64 -10.13 16.45 -3.32
N LEU A 65 -8.98 15.79 -3.38
CA LEU A 65 -7.73 16.38 -3.86
C LEU A 65 -7.61 16.30 -5.39
N PRO A 66 -7.03 17.32 -6.03
CA PRO A 66 -6.76 17.28 -7.46
C PRO A 66 -5.70 16.21 -7.80
N LEU A 67 -5.73 15.71 -9.04
CA LEU A 67 -4.63 14.91 -9.60
C LEU A 67 -3.38 15.79 -9.77
N ALA A 68 -2.48 15.76 -8.79
CA ALA A 68 -1.26 16.56 -8.78
C ALA A 68 -0.09 15.78 -8.18
N TRP A 69 1.10 15.96 -8.76
CA TRP A 69 2.34 15.43 -8.20
C TRP A 69 2.73 16.23 -6.96
N SER A 70 3.22 15.52 -5.96
CA SER A 70 3.78 16.03 -4.72
C SER A 70 5.16 15.41 -4.49
N THR A 71 5.58 15.30 -3.23
CA THR A 71 6.80 14.57 -2.86
C THR A 71 6.53 13.59 -1.73
N ALA A 72 7.31 12.52 -1.68
CA ALA A 72 7.38 11.63 -0.54
C ALA A 72 8.84 11.33 -0.20
N THR A 73 9.11 11.09 1.07
CA THR A 73 10.37 10.58 1.58
C THR A 73 10.16 9.13 1.98
N ILE A 74 10.89 8.21 1.35
CA ILE A 74 10.82 6.77 1.59
C ILE A 74 12.10 6.36 2.30
N GLU A 75 11.95 5.65 3.41
CA GLU A 75 13.06 5.15 4.24
C GLU A 75 12.91 3.64 4.40
N ARG A 76 14.03 2.92 4.33
CA ARG A 76 14.12 1.55 4.86
C ARG A 76 14.83 1.62 6.21
N LEU A 77 14.19 1.15 7.27
CA LEU A 77 14.84 1.12 8.59
C LEU A 77 16.02 0.13 8.57
N PRO A 78 17.09 0.38 9.35
CA PRO A 78 18.34 -0.40 9.27
C PRO A 78 18.25 -1.82 9.86
N GLY A 79 17.24 -2.10 10.68
CA GLY A 79 17.09 -3.36 11.42
C GLY A 79 16.17 -4.38 10.75
N VAL A 80 16.20 -5.60 11.31
CA VAL A 80 15.19 -6.64 11.08
C VAL A 80 14.16 -6.56 12.19
N TYR A 81 12.89 -6.59 11.82
CA TYR A 81 11.78 -6.49 12.77
C TYR A 81 10.97 -7.78 12.77
N MET A 82 10.38 -8.11 13.91
CA MET A 82 9.38 -9.18 14.00
C MET A 82 8.01 -8.54 14.01
N VAL A 83 7.09 -9.08 13.21
CA VAL A 83 5.69 -8.67 13.20
C VAL A 83 4.80 -9.89 13.34
N TRP A 84 3.77 -9.77 14.17
CA TRP A 84 2.73 -10.77 14.35
C TRP A 84 1.47 -10.33 13.62
N VAL A 85 0.97 -11.20 12.75
CA VAL A 85 -0.27 -11.03 11.99
C VAL A 85 -1.08 -12.33 12.09
N PRO A 86 -2.37 -12.37 11.73
CA PRO A 86 -3.14 -13.60 11.85
C PRO A 86 -2.55 -14.79 11.07
N ALA A 87 -1.83 -14.54 9.97
CA ALA A 87 -1.12 -15.58 9.21
C ALA A 87 0.17 -16.12 9.89
N GLY A 88 0.61 -15.55 11.01
CA GLY A 88 1.78 -15.99 11.76
C GLY A 88 2.78 -14.88 12.10
N ASN A 89 3.99 -15.29 12.49
CA ASN A 89 5.11 -14.40 12.79
C ASN A 89 6.05 -14.29 11.60
N TYR A 90 6.47 -13.08 11.26
CA TYR A 90 7.38 -12.82 10.14
C TYR A 90 8.54 -11.93 10.56
N SER A 91 9.74 -12.29 10.08
CA SER A 91 10.90 -11.40 10.04
C SER A 91 10.79 -10.49 8.82
N VAL A 92 10.82 -9.17 9.01
CA VAL A 92 10.49 -8.18 7.99
C VAL A 92 11.52 -7.05 7.89
N ASN A 93 11.63 -6.50 6.68
CA ASN A 93 12.15 -5.16 6.43
C ASN A 93 11.00 -4.15 6.62
N LEU A 94 11.21 -3.11 7.42
CA LEU A 94 10.23 -2.05 7.62
C LEU A 94 10.58 -0.84 6.75
N TYR A 95 9.60 -0.39 5.97
CA TYR A 95 9.68 0.85 5.22
C TYR A 95 8.75 1.90 5.80
N ARG A 96 9.19 3.16 5.81
CA ARG A 96 8.39 4.34 6.13
C ARG A 96 8.25 5.23 4.91
N VAL A 97 7.06 5.76 4.68
CA VAL A 97 6.76 6.70 3.60
C VAL A 97 6.12 7.94 4.21
N LYS A 98 6.82 9.08 4.14
CA LYS A 98 6.31 10.37 4.60
C LYS A 98 5.96 11.23 3.41
N THR A 99 4.69 11.53 3.21
CA THR A 99 4.21 12.36 2.11
C THR A 99 4.20 13.84 2.49
N ALA A 100 4.24 14.73 1.49
CA ALA A 100 4.31 16.17 1.72
C ALA A 100 3.08 16.76 2.44
N ASP A 101 1.94 16.09 2.36
CA ASP A 101 0.72 16.42 3.10
C ASP A 101 0.74 15.94 4.56
N GLY A 102 1.81 15.29 5.00
CA GLY A 102 2.04 14.87 6.37
C GLY A 102 1.52 13.48 6.73
N ARG A 103 0.98 12.70 5.77
CA ARG A 103 0.66 11.29 6.02
C ARG A 103 1.95 10.49 6.22
N GLU A 104 1.84 9.45 7.03
CA GLU A 104 2.92 8.49 7.24
C GLU A 104 2.42 7.08 6.96
N GLY A 105 3.07 6.40 6.01
CA GLY A 105 2.81 5.02 5.66
C GLY A 105 3.88 4.10 6.21
N ARG A 106 3.50 2.94 6.74
CA ARG A 106 4.41 1.90 7.23
C ARG A 106 4.12 0.60 6.48
N PHE A 107 5.17 -0.05 5.99
CA PHE A 107 5.07 -1.28 5.21
C PHE A 107 6.04 -2.33 5.75
N TRP A 108 5.49 -3.46 6.22
CA TRP A 108 6.27 -4.60 6.70
C TRP A 108 6.40 -5.62 5.57
N VAL A 109 7.60 -5.71 5.01
CA VAL A 109 7.92 -6.59 3.89
C VAL A 109 8.68 -7.79 4.41
N GLU A 110 8.15 -8.99 4.23
CA GLU A 110 8.82 -10.24 4.57
C GLU A 110 10.24 -10.28 4.02
N ARG A 111 11.20 -10.61 4.88
CA ARG A 111 12.61 -10.69 4.50
C ARG A 111 12.88 -11.89 3.62
N GLU A 112 12.26 -13.02 3.96
CA GLU A 112 12.37 -14.26 3.21
C GLU A 112 11.48 -14.23 1.95
N TYR A 113 11.83 -15.04 0.96
CA TYR A 113 10.99 -15.24 -0.22
C TYR A 113 9.60 -15.74 0.23
N PRO A 114 8.48 -15.16 -0.26
CA PRO A 114 8.35 -14.38 -1.51
C PRO A 114 8.25 -12.86 -1.32
N HIS A 115 8.84 -12.31 -0.25
CA HIS A 115 8.86 -10.88 0.05
C HIS A 115 7.45 -10.26 0.05
N ARG A 116 6.51 -10.89 0.74
CA ARG A 116 5.13 -10.39 0.86
C ARG A 116 5.10 -9.12 1.69
N ILE A 117 4.18 -8.21 1.37
CA ILE A 117 3.75 -7.22 2.34
C ILE A 117 2.83 -7.96 3.31
N VAL A 118 3.30 -8.17 4.54
CA VAL A 118 2.55 -8.90 5.57
C VAL A 118 1.67 -7.97 6.39
N GLN A 119 2.01 -6.69 6.44
CA GLN A 119 1.20 -5.64 7.04
C GLN A 119 1.51 -4.31 6.34
N TRP A 120 0.53 -3.41 6.30
CA TRP A 120 0.73 -2.01 5.99
C TRP A 120 -0.28 -1.13 6.74
N GLU A 121 0.09 0.12 6.95
CA GLU A 121 -0.80 1.12 7.53
C GLU A 121 -0.48 2.53 7.04
N TRP A 122 -1.47 3.41 7.09
CA TRP A 122 -1.38 4.83 6.81
C TRP A 122 -2.00 5.64 7.95
N ASP A 123 -1.19 6.52 8.52
CA ASP A 123 -1.65 7.53 9.47
C ASP A 123 -1.93 8.84 8.74
N GLU A 124 -3.02 9.49 9.12
CA GLU A 124 -3.33 10.84 8.68
C GLU A 124 -2.43 11.86 9.35
N ALA A 125 -2.24 13.01 8.69
CA ALA A 125 -1.55 14.13 9.30
C ALA A 125 -2.26 14.58 10.59
N PRO A 126 -1.52 14.97 11.65
CA PRO A 126 -2.12 15.47 12.88
C PRO A 126 -3.08 16.63 12.60
N ARG A 127 -4.32 16.55 13.09
CA ARG A 127 -5.26 17.68 13.02
C ARG A 127 -4.77 18.82 13.91
N LYS A 128 -4.74 20.05 13.38
CA LYS A 128 -4.31 21.27 14.09
C LYS A 128 -5.08 21.58 15.39
N THR A 129 -6.21 20.91 15.66
CA THR A 129 -7.09 21.17 16.81
C THR A 129 -6.96 20.17 17.98
N GLY A 130 -5.88 19.38 18.04
CA GLY A 130 -5.41 18.79 19.30
C GLY A 130 -6.21 17.62 19.90
N ARG A 131 -7.23 17.10 19.21
CA ARG A 131 -7.92 15.85 19.60
C ARG A 131 -8.21 14.99 18.38
N GLY A 132 -7.19 14.31 17.88
CA GLY A 132 -7.34 13.11 17.06
C GLY A 132 -6.40 12.07 17.63
N SER A 133 -6.95 10.95 18.10
CA SER A 133 -6.15 9.75 18.35
C SER A 133 -5.36 9.45 17.07
N GLY A 134 -4.08 9.11 17.21
CA GLY A 134 -3.24 8.61 16.12
C GLY A 134 -3.67 7.21 15.68
N GLU A 135 -4.94 7.07 15.35
CA GLU A 135 -5.54 5.88 14.79
C GLU A 135 -5.22 5.88 13.29
N SER A 136 -4.55 4.82 12.84
CA SER A 136 -4.30 4.59 11.41
C SER A 136 -5.65 4.60 10.68
N SER A 137 -5.79 5.46 9.66
CA SER A 137 -7.04 5.59 8.91
C SER A 137 -7.25 4.43 7.95
N GLU A 138 -6.16 3.81 7.50
CA GLU A 138 -6.18 2.67 6.57
C GLU A 138 -5.08 1.68 6.96
N SER A 139 -5.44 0.42 7.20
CA SER A 139 -4.46 -0.62 7.51
C SER A 139 -4.91 -1.97 7.00
N ALA A 140 -3.96 -2.85 6.73
CA ALA A 140 -4.25 -4.27 6.50
C ALA A 140 -3.13 -5.15 7.06
N GLY A 141 -3.50 -6.33 7.54
CA GLY A 141 -2.60 -7.40 7.93
C GLY A 141 -2.90 -8.67 7.16
N LEU A 142 -1.88 -9.49 6.91
CA LEU A 142 -2.02 -10.77 6.23
C LEU A 142 -2.83 -11.72 7.11
N ALA A 143 -4.06 -11.99 6.69
CA ALA A 143 -4.98 -12.85 7.43
C ALA A 143 -4.63 -14.34 7.28
N GLY A 144 -4.20 -14.75 6.09
CA GLY A 144 -3.81 -16.12 5.78
C GLY A 144 -3.10 -16.20 4.44
N SER A 145 -2.29 -17.24 4.23
CA SER A 145 -1.60 -17.47 2.95
C SER A 145 -1.26 -18.95 2.80
N LYS A 146 -1.50 -19.50 1.61
CA LYS A 146 -1.14 -20.87 1.27
C LYS A 146 -0.51 -20.93 -0.12
N ARG A 147 0.61 -21.62 -0.26
CA ARG A 147 1.23 -21.89 -1.55
C ARG A 147 0.58 -23.11 -2.17
N LEU A 148 -0.15 -22.92 -3.25
CA LEU A 148 -0.89 -23.96 -3.95
C LEU A 148 -0.32 -24.16 -5.35
N GLU A 149 -0.43 -25.37 -5.86
CA GLU A 149 -0.12 -25.70 -7.25
C GLU A 149 -1.27 -25.22 -8.13
N TYR A 150 -1.06 -24.18 -8.95
CA TYR A 150 -2.16 -23.53 -9.67
C TYR A 150 -2.89 -24.47 -10.64
N TRP A 151 -2.22 -25.49 -11.19
CA TRP A 151 -2.86 -26.51 -12.04
C TRP A 151 -3.86 -27.39 -11.29
N LYS A 152 -3.85 -27.39 -9.95
CA LYS A 152 -4.84 -28.09 -9.11
C LYS A 152 -6.04 -27.21 -8.73
N LEU A 153 -6.12 -25.96 -9.22
CA LEU A 153 -7.15 -24.95 -8.87
C LEU A 153 -8.09 -24.62 -10.04
N HIS A 154 -8.68 -25.64 -10.66
CA HIS A 154 -9.53 -25.52 -11.85
C HIS A 154 -11.01 -25.85 -11.57
N ALA A 155 -11.37 -26.10 -10.32
CA ALA A 155 -12.75 -26.35 -9.92
C ALA A 155 -13.49 -25.02 -9.69
N ASN A 156 -14.77 -24.95 -10.08
CA ASN A 156 -15.63 -23.76 -9.90
C ASN A 156 -16.00 -23.46 -8.43
N SER A 157 -15.51 -24.25 -7.48
CA SER A 157 -15.79 -24.14 -6.04
C SER A 157 -14.58 -24.61 -5.23
N ASP A 158 -13.71 -23.66 -4.88
CA ASP A 158 -12.46 -23.89 -4.16
C ASP A 158 -12.50 -23.23 -2.76
N GLU A 159 -13.71 -23.02 -2.21
CA GLU A 159 -13.97 -22.39 -0.90
C GLU A 159 -13.30 -23.14 0.26
N ARG A 160 -13.07 -24.45 0.11
CA ARG A 160 -12.26 -25.27 1.04
C ARG A 160 -10.87 -24.69 1.29
N TYR A 161 -10.31 -23.91 0.37
CA TYR A 161 -9.02 -23.26 0.58
C TYR A 161 -9.11 -22.02 1.47
N LEU A 162 -10.28 -21.41 1.63
CA LEU A 162 -10.50 -20.31 2.57
C LEU A 162 -10.34 -20.79 4.01
N GLU A 163 -10.98 -21.91 4.37
CA GLU A 163 -10.84 -22.51 5.70
C GLU A 163 -9.39 -22.87 6.01
N ASN A 164 -8.68 -23.41 5.02
CA ASN A 164 -7.25 -23.71 5.12
C ASN A 164 -6.36 -22.47 5.34
N MET A 165 -6.86 -21.27 5.06
CA MET A 165 -6.20 -19.99 5.31
C MET A 165 -6.77 -19.27 6.54
N GLY A 166 -7.63 -19.93 7.33
CA GLY A 166 -8.29 -19.34 8.50
C GLY A 166 -9.38 -18.32 8.15
N LEU A 167 -9.86 -18.33 6.90
CA LEU A 167 -10.89 -17.42 6.40
C LEU A 167 -12.24 -18.15 6.32
N ARG A 168 -13.33 -17.41 6.55
CA ARG A 168 -14.70 -17.88 6.35
C ARG A 168 -15.25 -17.32 5.05
N ALA A 169 -16.04 -18.12 4.32
CA ALA A 169 -16.82 -17.58 3.22
C ALA A 169 -17.83 -16.54 3.76
N PRO A 170 -18.05 -15.41 3.06
CA PRO A 170 -19.10 -14.49 3.43
C PRO A 170 -20.46 -15.22 3.41
N ALA A 171 -21.31 -14.97 4.41
CA ALA A 171 -22.67 -15.49 4.41
C ALA A 171 -23.40 -14.96 3.16
N GLN A 172 -24.04 -15.86 2.40
CA GLN A 172 -24.93 -15.50 1.29
C GLN A 172 -26.25 -14.96 1.81
#